data_AF-A0A3D1P4J7-F1
#
_entry.id   AF-A0A3D1P4J7-F1
#
_cell.length_a   1.000
_cell.length_b   1.000
_cell.length_c   1.000
_cell.angle_alpha   90.00
_cell.angle_beta   90.00
_cell.angle_gamma   90.00
#
_symmetry.space_group_name_H-M   'P 1'
#
loop_
_entity.id
_entity.type
_entity.pdbx_description
1 polymer ?
#
loop_
_entity_poly.entity_id
_entity_poly.type
_entity_poly.pdbx_seq_one_letter_code
_entity_poly.pdbx_strand_id
1 'polypeptide(L)' 'SPNHKYDQQLEYAQAWARLMGLGIWNWDRPMRITPAEFRQTSGNG' A
#
# COMPACT_ATOMS: atom_id res chain seq x y z
N SER A 1 -18.17 13.10 -1.16
CA SER A 1 -17.58 13.70 0.06
C SER A 1 -16.18 13.15 0.23
N PRO A 2 -15.12 13.97 0.26
CA PRO A 2 -13.78 13.41 0.26
C PRO A 2 -13.41 13.00 1.69
N ASN A 3 -13.12 11.71 1.85
CA ASN A 3 -13.03 11.01 3.12
C ASN A 3 -11.64 11.22 3.76
N HIS A 4 -11.29 12.47 4.09
CA HIS A 4 -9.95 12.85 4.56
C HIS A 4 -9.64 12.49 6.02
N LYS A 5 -10.59 11.85 6.73
CA LYS A 5 -10.50 11.61 8.19
C LYS A 5 -9.21 10.86 8.60
N TYR A 6 -8.63 10.09 7.68
CA TYR A 6 -7.49 9.22 7.96
C TYR A 6 -6.24 9.51 7.12
N ASP A 7 -6.21 10.61 6.36
CA ASP A 7 -5.10 10.90 5.43
C ASP A 7 -3.77 11.04 6.18
N GLN A 8 -3.76 11.77 7.29
CA GLN A 8 -2.56 11.97 8.11
C GLN A 8 -2.05 10.65 8.72
N GLN A 9 -2.95 9.79 9.21
CA GLN A 9 -2.56 8.48 9.77
C GLN A 9 -2.01 7.56 8.68
N LEU A 10 -2.63 7.58 7.50
CA LEU A 10 -2.17 6.85 6.33
C LEU A 10 -0.78 7.31 5.89
N GLU A 11 -0.54 8.62 5.85
CA GLU A 11 0.76 9.19 5.48
C GLU A 11 1.85 8.76 6.46
N TYR A 12 1.61 8.85 7.77
CA TYR A 12 2.58 8.40 8.78
C TYR A 12 2.86 6.89 8.69
N ALA A 13 1.84 6.07 8.51
CA ALA A 13 2.00 4.62 8.35
C ALA A 13 2.85 4.29 7.11
N GLN A 14 2.60 4.97 5.99
CA GLN A 14 3.38 4.79 4.76
C GLN A 14 4.83 5.23 4.95
N ALA A 15 5.08 6.37 5.60
CA ALA A 15 6.43 6.86 5.86
C ALA A 15 7.23 5.88 6.73
N TRP A 16 6.61 5.36 7.79
CA TRP A 16 7.24 4.35 8.65
C TRP A 16 7.54 3.05 7.91
N ALA A 17 6.59 2.55 7.11
CA ALA A 17 6.79 1.33 6.31
C ALA A 17 7.92 1.48 5.28
N ARG A 18 8.12 2.66 4.69
CA ARG A 18 9.24 2.95 3.78
C ARG A 18 10.58 2.86 4.49
N LEU A 19 10.70 3.50 5.66
CA LEU A 19 11.94 3.50 6.44
C LEU A 19 12.31 2.09 6.93
N MET A 20 11.30 1.29 7.30
CA MET A 20 11.49 -0.07 7.80
C MET A 20 11.52 -1.14 6.70
N GLY A 21 11.30 -0.77 5.43
CA GLY A 21 11.27 -1.72 4.31
C GLY A 21 10.14 -2.75 4.42
N LEU A 22 8.95 -2.34 4.85
CA LEU A 22 7.82 -3.24 5.10
C LEU A 22 6.84 -3.31 3.93
N GLY A 23 6.17 -4.45 3.80
CA GLY A 23 5.15 -4.67 2.77
C GLY A 23 5.70 -4.44 1.37
N ILE A 24 5.12 -3.46 0.66
CA ILE A 24 5.48 -3.12 -0.73
C ILE A 24 6.90 -2.51 -0.85
N TRP A 25 7.46 -2.03 0.25
CA TRP A 25 8.79 -1.41 0.32
C TRP A 25 9.89 -2.41 0.70
N ASN A 26 9.55 -3.70 0.86
CA ASN A 26 10.52 -4.75 1.11
C ASN A 26 11.24 -5.14 -0.19
N TRP A 27 12.53 -4.78 -0.29
CA TRP A 27 13.36 -5.07 -1.47
C TRP A 27 13.72 -6.56 -1.62
N ASP A 28 13.76 -7.32 -0.52
CA ASP A 28 14.04 -8.77 -0.55
C ASP A 28 12.84 -9.57 -1.06
N ARG A 29 11.63 -9.01 -0.92
CA ARG A 29 10.38 -9.61 -1.36
C ARG A 29 9.56 -8.60 -2.17
N PRO A 30 10.03 -8.26 -3.38
CA PRO A 30 9.32 -7.31 -4.23
C PRO A 30 7.93 -7.86 -4.58
N MET A 31 6.94 -6.98 -4.63
CA MET A 31 5.60 -7.34 -5.08
C MET A 31 5.68 -7.81 -6.54
N ARG A 32 5.28 -9.07 -6.79
CA ARG A 32 5.37 -9.70 -8.11
C ARG A 32 4.15 -9.47 -9.00
N ILE A 33 3.12 -8.81 -8.47
CA ILE A 33 1.90 -8.49 -9.19
C ILE A 33 1.93 -7.03 -9.60
N THR A 34 1.49 -6.78 -10.83
CA THR A 34 1.33 -5.43 -11.36
C THR A 34 0.13 -4.74 -10.69
N PRO A 35 0.08 -3.39 -10.68
CA PRO A 35 -1.09 -2.66 -10.18
C PRO A 35 -2.40 -3.04 -10.91
N ALA A 36 -2.32 -3.47 -12.18
CA ALA A 36 -3.48 -3.92 -12.94
C ALA A 36 -4.01 -5.28 -12.45
N GLU A 37 -3.12 -6.22 -12.14
CA GLU A 37 -3.49 -7.54 -11.58
C GLU A 37 -4.09 -7.41 -10.18
N PHE A 38 -3.49 -6.59 -9.32
CA PHE A 38 -4.00 -6.35 -7.96
C PHE A 38 -5.44 -5.81 -7.96
N ARG A 39 -5.76 -4.88 -8.87
CA ARG A 39 -7.11 -4.31 -8.99
C ARG A 39 -8.15 -5.36 -9.44
N GLN A 40 -7.75 -6.31 -10.29
CA GLN A 40 -8.63 -7.39 -10.73
C GLN A 40 -8.92 -8.38 -9.60
N THR A 41 -7.93 -8.71 -8.76
CA THR A 41 -8.14 -9.62 -7.61
C THR A 41 -8.92 -8.98 -6.46
N SER A 42 -8.81 -7.66 -6.30
CA SER A 42 -9.44 -6.93 -5.18
C SER A 42 -10.94 -6.64 -5.40
N GLY A 43 -11.43 -6.76 -6.63
CA GLY A 43 -12.83 -6.49 -6.99
C GLY A 43 -13.76 -7.71 -6.95
N ASN A 44 -13.29 -8.87 -6.48
CA ASN A 44 -14.02 -10.14 -6.52
C ASN A 44 -14.50 -10.61 -5.13
N GLY A 45 -14.74 -9.68 -4.20
CA GLY A 45 -15.24 -9.93 -2.84
C GLY A 45 -16.56 -9.23 -2.58
#